data_AF-E3N6H0-F1
#
_entry.id   AF-E3N6H0-F1
#
_cell.length_a   1.000
_cell.length_b   1.000
_cell.length_c   1.000
_cell.angle_alpha   90.00
_cell.angle_beta   90.00
_cell.angle_gamma   90.00
#
_symmetry.space_group_name_H-M   'P 1'
#
loop_
_entity.id
_entity.type
_entity.pdbx_description
1 polymer ?
#
loop_
_entity_poly.entity_id
_entity_poly.type
_entity_poly.pdbx_seq_one_letter_code
_entity_poly.pdbx_strand_id
1 'polypeptide(L)'
;MTQNSTPKSNGALLKSPLFQRISGKTETPEKSEIRAANGTWLIHENRPNFAKMFRNLQTDIAALDLSTAEPWQILSYNSDGYYAHHYDFLNPDTNKQLVEARGNRIATVLVILQIAKKGGTTVFPKINLNIRPKAGDVVVWLNTLPSGESDSQTLHAACPIKEGTKIGATLWVHAKGQEFSMPCAESKKYYDRRLFFE
;
A
#
# COMPACT_ATOMS: atom_id res chain seq x y z
N MET A 1 -8.46 58.17 8.25
CA MET A 1 -7.56 57.89 7.11
C MET A 1 -6.26 57.42 7.71
N THR A 2 -5.74 56.21 7.56
CA THR A 2 -5.94 55.13 6.59
C THR A 2 -5.63 53.80 7.31
N GLN A 3 -6.46 52.78 7.07
CA GLN A 3 -6.16 51.39 7.36
C GLN A 3 -5.00 50.94 6.46
N ASN A 4 -4.13 50.03 6.93
CA ASN A 4 -3.44 49.13 6.03
C ASN A 4 -3.30 47.74 6.67
N SER A 5 -4.01 46.83 6.03
CA SER A 5 -4.22 45.41 6.29
C SER A 5 -2.98 44.58 5.98
N THR A 6 -2.73 43.57 6.81
CA THR A 6 -1.86 42.43 6.55
C THR A 6 -2.31 41.63 5.31
N PRO A 7 -1.39 41.23 4.41
CA PRO A 7 -1.74 40.40 3.26
C PRO A 7 -1.94 38.95 3.71
N LYS A 8 -3.16 38.42 3.52
CA LYS A 8 -3.45 36.99 3.56
C LYS A 8 -2.90 36.34 2.29
N SER A 9 -1.86 35.53 2.40
CA SER A 9 -1.45 34.63 1.31
C SER A 9 -2.36 33.39 1.30
N ASN A 10 -3.32 33.40 0.38
CA ASN A 10 -4.04 32.21 -0.03
C ASN A 10 -3.10 31.31 -0.85
N GLY A 11 -2.46 30.35 -0.17
CA GLY A 11 -1.69 29.28 -0.83
C GLY A 11 -2.64 28.24 -1.41
N ALA A 12 -2.92 28.35 -2.71
CA ALA A 12 -3.74 27.43 -3.48
C ALA A 12 -3.17 26.01 -3.44
N LEU A 13 -4.01 25.04 -3.04
CA LEU A 13 -3.75 23.62 -3.26
C LEU A 13 -3.72 23.35 -4.77
N LEU A 14 -2.60 22.86 -5.27
CA LEU A 14 -2.46 22.37 -6.63
C LEU A 14 -3.47 21.23 -6.87
N LYS A 15 -4.49 21.53 -7.68
CA LYS A 15 -5.50 20.57 -8.13
C LYS A 15 -4.89 19.70 -9.22
N SER A 16 -4.57 18.45 -8.90
CA SER A 16 -4.43 17.37 -9.88
C SER A 16 -5.82 17.00 -10.44
N PRO A 17 -5.98 16.56 -11.71
CA PRO A 17 -7.27 16.51 -12.41
C PRO A 17 -8.25 15.40 -11.95
N LEU A 18 -8.09 14.82 -10.76
CA LEU A 18 -8.82 13.61 -10.34
C LEU A 18 -9.73 13.78 -9.12
N PHE A 19 -10.13 15.00 -8.78
CA PHE A 19 -11.14 15.24 -7.74
C PHE A 19 -12.38 15.93 -8.30
N GLN A 20 -13.33 15.11 -8.79
CA GLN A 20 -14.71 15.57 -8.98
C GLN A 20 -15.48 15.32 -7.68
N ARG A 21 -15.91 16.41 -7.05
CA ARG A 21 -16.75 16.39 -5.84
C ARG A 21 -18.16 15.96 -6.26
N ILE A 22 -18.47 14.66 -6.17
CA ILE A 22 -19.82 14.17 -6.44
C ILE A 22 -20.70 14.52 -5.23
N SER A 23 -21.48 15.60 -5.38
CA SER A 23 -22.66 15.84 -4.57
C SER A 23 -23.82 15.11 -5.25
N GLY A 24 -24.09 13.87 -4.82
CA GLY A 24 -25.15 13.03 -5.36
C GLY A 24 -25.77 12.18 -4.26
N LYS A 25 -27.09 12.01 -4.30
CA LYS A 25 -27.87 11.18 -3.38
C LYS A 25 -27.26 9.77 -3.28
N THR A 26 -27.45 9.14 -2.12
CA THR A 26 -26.98 7.79 -1.79
C THR A 26 -27.46 6.75 -2.81
N GLU A 27 -26.66 6.54 -3.84
CA GLU A 27 -26.66 5.32 -4.64
C GLU A 27 -25.64 4.38 -4.00
N THR A 28 -26.07 3.15 -3.68
CA THR A 28 -25.17 2.07 -3.28
C THR A 28 -24.03 1.98 -4.31
N PRO A 29 -22.75 2.10 -3.90
CA PRO A 29 -21.66 2.05 -4.84
C PRO A 29 -21.69 0.72 -5.59
N GLU A 30 -21.75 0.79 -6.92
CA GLU A 30 -21.68 -0.34 -7.83
C GLU A 30 -20.45 -1.18 -7.45
N LYS A 31 -20.67 -2.46 -7.11
CA LYS A 31 -19.58 -3.37 -6.75
C LYS A 31 -18.69 -3.54 -7.98
N SER A 32 -17.52 -2.89 -8.00
CA SER A 32 -16.45 -3.20 -8.94
C SER A 32 -16.15 -4.70 -8.87
N GLU A 33 -16.08 -5.37 -10.03
CA GLU A 33 -15.73 -6.81 -10.12
C GLU A 33 -14.33 -7.11 -9.56
N ILE A 34 -13.48 -6.08 -9.47
CA ILE A 34 -12.10 -6.19 -9.04
C ILE A 34 -11.99 -6.00 -7.52
N ARG A 35 -12.74 -5.06 -6.93
CA ARG A 35 -12.60 -4.69 -5.52
C ARG A 35 -13.87 -4.05 -4.95
N ALA A 36 -14.30 -4.57 -3.80
CA ALA A 36 -15.36 -3.99 -2.98
C ALA A 36 -14.79 -3.52 -1.63
N ALA A 37 -14.34 -2.27 -1.57
CA ALA A 37 -13.75 -1.65 -0.38
C ALA A 37 -13.88 -0.12 -0.42
N ASN A 38 -13.97 0.51 0.75
CA ASN A 38 -13.84 1.96 0.89
C ASN A 38 -12.35 2.30 1.09
N GLY A 39 -11.84 3.29 0.38
CA GLY A 39 -10.42 3.63 0.40
C GLY A 39 -10.12 5.10 0.65
N THR A 40 -9.01 5.38 1.31
CA THR A 40 -8.43 6.72 1.43
C THR A 40 -6.90 6.66 1.38
N TRP A 41 -6.28 7.82 1.18
CA TRP A 41 -4.83 7.98 1.16
C TRP A 41 -4.39 8.89 2.29
N LEU A 42 -3.26 8.56 2.93
CA LEU A 42 -2.72 9.35 4.03
C LEU A 42 -1.20 9.50 3.88
N ILE A 43 -0.73 10.74 3.81
CA ILE A 43 0.70 11.06 3.88
C ILE A 43 1.22 10.68 5.28
N HIS A 44 2.41 10.09 5.36
CA HIS A 44 2.95 9.43 6.55
C HIS A 44 2.90 10.30 7.82
N GLU A 45 3.14 11.59 7.69
CA GLU A 45 3.27 12.54 8.80
C GLU A 45 1.96 13.22 9.20
N ASN A 46 0.90 13.10 8.39
CA ASN A 46 -0.34 13.86 8.58
C ASN A 46 -1.11 13.51 9.86
N ARG A 47 -0.83 12.36 10.49
CA ARG A 47 -1.47 11.93 11.74
C ARG A 47 -0.41 11.40 12.71
N PRO A 48 -0.34 11.87 13.97
CA PRO A 48 0.71 11.46 14.91
C PRO A 48 0.88 9.95 15.09
N ASN A 49 -0.23 9.20 15.15
CA ASN A 49 -0.20 7.75 15.32
C ASN A 49 0.34 7.03 14.08
N PHE A 50 -0.03 7.47 12.87
CA PHE A 50 0.52 6.92 11.62
C PHE A 50 1.98 7.32 11.43
N ALA A 51 2.36 8.53 11.82
CA ALA A 51 3.75 8.97 11.78
C ALA A 51 4.63 8.13 12.72
N LYS A 52 4.13 7.83 13.93
CA LYS A 52 4.81 6.93 14.87
C LYS A 52 4.91 5.51 14.30
N MET A 53 3.81 4.97 13.78
CA MET A 53 3.79 3.64 13.16
C MET A 53 4.76 3.55 11.98
N PHE A 54 4.80 4.57 11.12
CA PHE A 54 5.72 4.62 9.98
C PHE A 54 7.19 4.63 10.42
N ARG A 55 7.55 5.45 11.43
CA ARG A 55 8.90 5.44 12.00
C ARG A 55 9.28 4.10 12.61
N ASN A 56 8.36 3.46 13.33
CA ASN A 56 8.61 2.13 13.89
C ASN A 56 8.89 1.12 12.77
N LEU A 57 8.06 1.11 11.72
CA LEU A 57 8.28 0.23 10.56
C LEU A 57 9.60 0.49 9.85
N GLN A 58 10.06 1.74 9.77
CA GLN A 58 11.38 2.08 9.22
C GLN A 58 12.53 1.49 10.05
N THR A 59 12.36 1.41 11.37
CA THR A 59 13.35 0.77 12.25
C THR A 59 13.25 -0.75 12.19
N ASP A 60 12.03 -1.30 12.20
CA ASP A 60 11.79 -2.74 12.32
C ASP A 60 11.99 -3.51 11.00
N ILE A 61 11.94 -2.82 9.84
CA ILE A 61 12.12 -3.39 8.51
C ILE A 61 13.39 -2.81 7.86
N ALA A 62 14.55 -3.15 8.43
CA ALA A 62 15.85 -2.59 8.02
C ALA A 62 16.23 -2.88 6.56
N ALA A 63 15.72 -3.97 5.97
CA ALA A 63 15.95 -4.31 4.57
C ALA A 63 15.40 -3.29 3.57
N LEU A 64 14.44 -2.44 3.94
CA LEU A 64 13.76 -1.55 2.99
C LEU A 64 13.84 -0.09 3.45
N ASP A 65 14.26 0.80 2.56
CA ASP A 65 14.10 2.23 2.80
C ASP A 65 12.64 2.65 2.55
N LEU A 66 11.82 2.62 3.60
CA LEU A 66 10.41 3.00 3.49
C LEU A 66 10.20 4.50 3.20
N SER A 67 11.24 5.36 3.27
CA SER A 67 11.09 6.78 2.93
C SER A 67 10.68 6.99 1.46
N THR A 68 11.00 6.02 0.60
CA THR A 68 10.65 5.98 -0.81
C THR A 68 9.24 5.45 -1.08
N ALA A 69 8.52 5.02 -0.03
CA ALA A 69 7.20 4.44 -0.17
C ALA A 69 6.16 5.44 -0.71
N GLU A 70 5.11 4.92 -1.31
CA GLU A 70 3.90 5.69 -1.58
C GLU A 70 3.17 6.05 -0.27
N PRO A 71 2.34 7.12 -0.25
CA PRO A 71 1.45 7.39 0.87
C PRO A 71 0.63 6.15 1.25
N TRP A 72 0.24 6.06 2.52
CA TRP A 72 -0.59 4.96 3.02
C TRP A 72 -1.87 4.84 2.21
N GLN A 73 -2.12 3.66 1.63
CA GLN A 73 -3.45 3.30 1.16
C GLN A 73 -4.19 2.57 2.27
N ILE A 74 -5.24 3.18 2.81
CA ILE A 74 -6.05 2.60 3.88
C ILE A 74 -7.35 2.11 3.27
N LEU A 75 -7.62 0.81 3.39
CA LEU A 75 -8.81 0.17 2.85
C LEU A 75 -9.64 -0.46 3.98
N SER A 76 -10.94 -0.15 3.96
CA SER A 76 -11.95 -0.75 4.83
C SER A 76 -12.88 -1.64 4.00
N TYR A 77 -12.93 -2.92 4.38
CA TYR A 77 -13.77 -3.94 3.76
C TYR A 77 -14.86 -4.30 4.77
N ASN A 78 -16.11 -4.07 4.42
CA ASN A 78 -17.28 -4.49 5.21
C ASN A 78 -17.76 -5.88 4.75
N SER A 79 -18.90 -6.35 5.26
CA SER A 79 -19.55 -7.57 4.79
C SER A 79 -19.66 -7.59 3.25
N ASP A 80 -19.35 -8.74 2.66
CA ASP A 80 -19.18 -8.96 1.21
C ASP A 80 -18.07 -8.15 0.52
N GLY A 81 -17.27 -7.40 1.27
CA GLY A 81 -16.08 -6.74 0.76
C GLY A 81 -15.00 -7.77 0.41
N TYR A 82 -14.29 -7.53 -0.69
CA TYR A 82 -13.23 -8.39 -1.21
C TYR A 82 -12.26 -7.61 -2.09
N TYR A 83 -11.13 -8.24 -2.42
CA TYR A 83 -10.25 -7.81 -3.50
C TYR A 83 -9.88 -9.06 -4.31
N ALA A 84 -10.26 -9.07 -5.59
CA ALA A 84 -9.91 -10.12 -6.53
C ALA A 84 -8.39 -10.29 -6.67
N HIS A 85 -7.99 -11.39 -7.31
CA HIS A 85 -6.58 -11.69 -7.55
C HIS A 85 -5.89 -10.59 -8.34
N HIS A 86 -4.77 -10.08 -7.81
CA HIS A 86 -3.98 -9.03 -8.44
C HIS A 86 -2.51 -9.13 -8.05
N TYR A 87 -1.72 -8.29 -8.70
CA TYR A 87 -0.33 -8.04 -8.38
C TYR A 87 -0.18 -6.59 -7.91
N ASP A 88 0.80 -6.37 -7.03
CA ASP A 88 1.13 -5.03 -6.57
C ASP A 88 2.24 -4.37 -7.40
N PHE A 89 3.05 -5.15 -8.12
CA PHE A 89 3.94 -4.58 -9.13
C PHE A 89 3.12 -3.95 -10.27
N LEU A 90 3.64 -2.85 -10.78
CA LEU A 90 3.07 -2.08 -11.87
C LEU A 90 3.35 -2.78 -13.21
N ASN A 91 2.37 -2.73 -14.12
CA ASN A 91 2.60 -3.05 -15.52
C ASN A 91 3.32 -1.84 -16.18
N PRO A 92 4.55 -2.00 -16.71
CA PRO A 92 5.30 -0.92 -17.34
C PRO A 92 4.61 -0.28 -18.55
N ASP A 93 3.80 -1.05 -19.29
CA ASP A 93 3.11 -0.54 -20.49
C ASP A 93 2.02 0.48 -20.13
N THR A 94 1.34 0.25 -19.00
CA THR A 94 0.25 1.13 -18.54
C THR A 94 0.70 2.16 -17.50
N ASN A 95 1.87 1.97 -16.87
CA ASN A 95 2.41 2.84 -15.81
C ASN A 95 3.79 3.41 -16.15
N LYS A 96 4.13 3.51 -17.43
CA LYS A 96 5.47 3.89 -17.92
C LYS A 96 6.08 5.08 -17.19
N GLN A 97 5.36 6.20 -17.09
CA GLN A 97 5.86 7.42 -16.45
C GLN A 97 6.22 7.22 -14.97
N LEU A 98 5.40 6.47 -14.23
CA LEU A 98 5.65 6.18 -12.82
C LEU A 98 6.83 5.23 -12.64
N VAL A 99 6.91 4.20 -13.48
CA VAL A 99 8.02 3.23 -13.49
C VAL A 99 9.34 3.91 -13.88
N GLU A 100 9.35 4.84 -14.84
CA GLU A 100 10.54 5.61 -15.19
C GLU A 100 10.96 6.59 -14.06
N ALA A 101 9.99 7.22 -13.41
CA ALA A 101 10.27 8.19 -12.36
C ALA A 101 10.79 7.55 -11.06
N ARG A 102 10.16 6.45 -10.62
CA ARG A 102 10.36 5.84 -9.30
C ARG A 102 10.82 4.38 -9.35
N GLY A 103 10.82 3.74 -10.51
CA GLY A 103 10.95 2.29 -10.60
C GLY A 103 9.65 1.57 -10.25
N ASN A 104 9.62 0.25 -10.46
CA ASN A 104 8.47 -0.58 -10.11
C ASN A 104 8.32 -0.71 -8.58
N ARG A 105 7.15 -1.14 -8.11
CA ARG A 105 6.91 -1.48 -6.70
C ARG A 105 7.57 -2.82 -6.40
N ILE A 106 8.63 -2.81 -5.60
CA ILE A 106 9.42 -4.01 -5.28
C ILE A 106 8.96 -4.72 -4.03
N ALA A 107 8.23 -4.03 -3.14
CA ALA A 107 7.75 -4.60 -1.90
C ALA A 107 6.39 -4.01 -1.50
N THR A 108 5.64 -4.81 -0.75
CA THR A 108 4.41 -4.40 -0.09
C THR A 108 4.55 -4.62 1.41
N VAL A 109 4.22 -3.60 2.19
CA VAL A 109 4.07 -3.68 3.65
C VAL A 109 2.60 -3.47 3.97
N LEU A 110 1.92 -4.52 4.41
CA LEU A 110 0.51 -4.51 4.79
C LEU A 110 0.37 -4.58 6.32
N VAL A 111 -0.12 -3.50 6.92
CA VAL A 111 -0.46 -3.46 8.35
C VAL A 111 -1.93 -3.78 8.54
N ILE A 112 -2.23 -4.70 9.44
CA ILE A 112 -3.60 -5.13 9.76
C ILE A 112 -4.12 -4.29 10.93
N LEU A 113 -4.85 -3.22 10.64
CA LEU A 113 -5.39 -2.33 11.66
C LEU A 113 -6.58 -2.94 12.40
N GLN A 114 -7.40 -3.73 11.68
CA GLN A 114 -8.55 -4.41 12.22
C GLN A 114 -8.84 -5.69 11.43
N ILE A 115 -9.23 -6.76 12.13
CA ILE A 115 -9.67 -8.01 11.51
C ILE A 115 -11.20 -8.08 11.43
N ALA A 116 -11.69 -8.73 10.38
CA ALA A 116 -13.09 -9.13 10.32
C ALA A 116 -13.36 -10.28 11.31
N LYS A 117 -14.62 -10.43 11.73
CA LYS A 117 -15.03 -11.53 12.60
C LYS A 117 -15.02 -12.88 11.86
N LYS A 118 -15.38 -12.88 10.56
CA LYS A 118 -15.28 -14.05 9.68
C LYS A 118 -14.91 -13.65 8.25
N GLY A 119 -14.02 -14.42 7.61
CA GLY A 119 -13.50 -14.14 6.28
C GLY A 119 -12.36 -13.12 6.29
N GLY A 120 -12.08 -12.49 5.15
CA GLY A 120 -11.08 -11.40 5.06
C GLY A 120 -9.61 -11.84 5.08
N THR A 121 -9.30 -13.13 4.96
CA THR A 121 -7.91 -13.61 4.91
C THR A 121 -7.18 -13.09 3.67
N THR A 122 -5.87 -12.92 3.75
CA THR A 122 -5.04 -12.61 2.57
C THR A 122 -4.49 -13.92 2.03
N VAL A 123 -4.68 -14.20 0.75
CA VAL A 123 -4.26 -15.47 0.13
C VAL A 123 -3.28 -15.24 -1.00
N PHE A 124 -2.31 -16.15 -1.13
CA PHE A 124 -1.35 -16.22 -2.23
C PHE A 124 -1.51 -17.60 -2.90
N PRO A 125 -2.43 -17.74 -3.88
CA PRO A 125 -2.80 -19.04 -4.43
C PRO A 125 -1.63 -19.79 -5.10
N LYS A 126 -0.71 -19.08 -5.78
CA LYS A 126 0.39 -19.73 -6.50
C LYS A 126 1.40 -20.46 -5.61
N ILE A 127 1.46 -20.07 -4.33
CA ILE A 127 2.32 -20.70 -3.32
C ILE A 127 1.50 -21.41 -2.23
N ASN A 128 0.19 -21.60 -2.46
CA ASN A 128 -0.74 -22.25 -1.54
C ASN A 128 -0.68 -21.70 -0.09
N LEU A 129 -0.57 -20.37 0.04
CA LEU A 129 -0.46 -19.71 1.34
C LEU A 129 -1.74 -18.94 1.67
N ASN A 130 -2.25 -19.14 2.88
CA ASN A 130 -3.38 -18.40 3.44
C ASN A 130 -2.95 -17.75 4.76
N ILE A 131 -2.93 -16.41 4.77
CA ILE A 131 -2.54 -15.61 5.93
C ILE A 131 -3.79 -15.22 6.71
N ARG A 132 -3.82 -15.61 7.97
CA ARG A 132 -4.87 -15.31 8.95
C ARG A 132 -4.31 -14.37 10.03
N PRO A 133 -4.18 -13.07 9.74
CA PRO A 133 -3.53 -12.15 10.66
C PRO A 133 -4.43 -11.80 11.85
N LYS A 134 -3.82 -11.23 12.88
CA LYS A 134 -4.44 -10.51 13.99
C LYS A 134 -4.31 -9.00 13.77
N ALA A 135 -5.10 -8.22 14.49
CA ALA A 135 -4.93 -6.78 14.51
C ALA A 135 -3.55 -6.44 15.12
N GLY A 136 -2.80 -5.56 14.46
CA GLY A 136 -1.42 -5.21 14.77
C GLY A 136 -0.38 -5.95 13.93
N ASP A 137 -0.73 -7.07 13.29
CA ASP A 137 0.22 -7.82 12.47
C ASP A 137 0.65 -7.01 11.24
N VAL A 138 1.92 -7.20 10.85
CA VAL A 138 2.51 -6.65 9.64
C VAL A 138 2.88 -7.80 8.71
N VAL A 139 2.39 -7.77 7.49
CA VAL A 139 2.71 -8.74 6.45
C VAL A 139 3.56 -8.05 5.39
N VAL A 140 4.76 -8.56 5.15
CA VAL A 140 5.70 -8.02 4.18
C VAL A 140 6.00 -9.07 3.13
N TRP A 141 5.96 -8.68 1.86
CA TRP A 141 6.46 -9.51 0.76
C TRP A 141 7.11 -8.66 -0.32
N LEU A 142 7.97 -9.30 -1.10
CA LEU A 142 8.62 -8.70 -2.25
C LEU A 142 7.81 -9.03 -3.50
N ASN A 143 7.55 -8.02 -4.32
CA ASN A 143 6.82 -8.11 -5.58
C ASN A 143 7.73 -8.46 -6.77
N THR A 144 9.04 -8.42 -6.57
CA THR A 144 10.06 -8.69 -7.59
C THR A 144 11.07 -9.73 -7.12
N LEU A 145 11.64 -10.46 -8.07
CA LEU A 145 12.80 -11.31 -7.88
C LEU A 145 14.06 -10.47 -7.62
N PRO A 146 15.15 -11.07 -7.12
CA PRO A 146 16.45 -10.37 -7.00
C PRO A 146 16.98 -9.79 -8.32
N SER A 147 16.55 -10.33 -9.47
CA SER A 147 16.83 -9.78 -10.80
C SER A 147 16.12 -8.45 -11.09
N GLY A 148 15.15 -8.04 -10.27
CA GLY A 148 14.25 -6.91 -10.51
C GLY A 148 13.02 -7.25 -11.35
N GLU A 149 12.94 -8.48 -11.89
CA GLU A 149 11.78 -8.96 -12.64
C GLU A 149 10.57 -9.14 -11.70
N SER A 150 9.36 -8.84 -12.18
CA SER A 150 8.13 -9.06 -11.44
C SER A 150 7.94 -10.53 -11.07
N ASP A 151 7.69 -10.81 -9.78
CA ASP A 151 7.51 -12.19 -9.31
C ASP A 151 6.04 -12.61 -9.41
N SER A 152 5.76 -13.47 -10.39
CA SER A 152 4.40 -13.96 -10.61
C SER A 152 3.84 -14.81 -9.45
N GLN A 153 4.67 -15.31 -8.53
CA GLN A 153 4.24 -16.07 -7.35
C GLN A 153 3.52 -15.18 -6.31
N THR A 154 3.65 -13.87 -6.43
CA THR A 154 3.08 -12.86 -5.53
C THR A 154 1.62 -12.53 -5.84
N LEU A 155 1.00 -13.25 -6.80
CA LEU A 155 -0.43 -13.15 -7.06
C LEU A 155 -1.18 -13.33 -5.74
N HIS A 156 -1.98 -12.35 -5.36
CA HIS A 156 -2.66 -12.37 -4.07
C HIS A 156 -4.06 -11.76 -4.14
N ALA A 157 -4.87 -12.05 -3.13
CA ALA A 157 -6.23 -11.58 -3.01
C ALA A 157 -6.63 -11.38 -1.54
N ALA A 158 -7.67 -10.57 -1.31
CA ALA A 158 -8.35 -10.49 -0.02
C ALA A 158 -9.67 -11.26 -0.11
N CYS A 159 -9.79 -12.35 0.65
CA CYS A 159 -10.99 -13.19 0.65
C CYS A 159 -12.22 -12.40 1.10
N PRO A 160 -13.42 -12.74 0.56
CA PRO A 160 -14.66 -12.09 0.96
C PRO A 160 -14.89 -12.12 2.47
N ILE A 161 -15.39 -11.01 3.01
CA ILE A 161 -15.79 -10.92 4.41
C ILE A 161 -17.20 -11.45 4.57
N LYS A 162 -17.37 -12.36 5.52
CA LYS A 162 -18.67 -12.95 5.87
C LYS A 162 -19.32 -12.21 7.05
N GLU A 163 -18.52 -11.70 7.97
CA GLU A 163 -19.02 -11.02 9.16
C GLU A 163 -17.99 -10.00 9.70
N GLY A 164 -18.44 -8.77 9.99
CA GLY A 164 -17.62 -7.69 10.55
C GLY A 164 -16.91 -6.85 9.48
N THR A 165 -15.82 -6.19 9.89
CA THR A 165 -15.04 -5.25 9.05
C THR A 165 -13.55 -5.52 9.19
N LYS A 166 -12.83 -5.59 8.07
CA LYS A 166 -11.36 -5.61 8.02
C LYS A 166 -10.86 -4.24 7.61
N ILE A 167 -9.82 -3.74 8.28
CA ILE A 167 -9.12 -2.52 7.88
C ILE A 167 -7.64 -2.85 7.71
N GLY A 168 -7.11 -2.58 6.51
CA GLY A 168 -5.69 -2.72 6.18
C GLY A 168 -5.09 -1.39 5.75
N ALA A 169 -3.84 -1.15 6.10
CA ALA A 169 -3.06 -0.02 5.63
C ALA A 169 -1.83 -0.53 4.89
N THR A 170 -1.70 -0.16 3.61
CA THR A 170 -0.66 -0.65 2.71
C THR A 170 0.33 0.46 2.40
N LEU A 171 1.62 0.12 2.43
CA LEU A 171 2.69 0.88 1.80
C LEU A 171 3.24 0.08 0.63
N TRP A 172 3.43 0.76 -0.50
CA TRP A 172 4.17 0.22 -1.64
C TRP A 172 5.53 0.90 -1.72
N VAL A 173 6.58 0.08 -1.74
CA VAL A 173 7.97 0.55 -1.79
C VAL A 173 8.48 0.40 -3.22
N HIS A 174 9.06 1.48 -3.74
CA HIS A 174 9.57 1.52 -5.10
C HIS A 174 11.04 1.12 -5.19
N ALA A 175 11.49 0.66 -6.36
CA ALA A 175 12.87 0.23 -6.59
C ALA A 175 13.90 1.38 -6.43
N LYS A 176 13.57 2.59 -6.92
CA LYS A 176 14.50 3.72 -6.88
C LYS A 176 14.62 4.26 -5.47
N GLY A 177 15.86 4.46 -5.02
CA GLY A 177 16.18 4.80 -3.63
C GLY A 177 16.42 3.59 -2.73
N GLN A 178 16.42 2.36 -3.28
CA GLN A 178 16.73 1.12 -2.53
C GLN A 178 18.15 0.62 -2.78
N GLU A 179 18.98 1.36 -3.53
CA GLU A 179 20.28 0.90 -4.03
C GLU A 179 21.24 0.49 -2.90
N PHE A 180 21.08 1.09 -1.72
CA PHE A 180 21.89 0.81 -0.53
C PHE A 180 21.20 -0.07 0.53
N SER A 181 19.88 -0.21 0.46
CA SER A 181 19.09 -1.02 1.42
C SER A 181 18.86 -2.45 0.90
N MET A 182 18.71 -2.61 -0.41
CA MET A 182 18.55 -3.90 -1.10
C MET A 182 19.64 -4.04 -2.15
N PRO A 183 20.88 -4.41 -1.76
CA PRO A 183 21.95 -4.61 -2.72
C PRO A 183 21.55 -5.68 -3.75
N CYS A 184 21.93 -5.45 -5.00
CA CYS A 184 21.69 -6.40 -6.09
C CYS A 184 22.31 -7.75 -5.73
N ALA A 185 21.54 -8.84 -5.81
CA ALA A 185 22.10 -10.17 -5.59
C ALA A 185 22.89 -10.59 -6.83
N GLU A 186 24.18 -10.91 -6.66
CA GLU A 186 25.04 -11.41 -7.74
C GLU A 186 24.60 -12.78 -8.29
N SER A 187 23.73 -13.48 -7.58
CA SER A 187 23.15 -14.75 -8.00
C SER A 187 21.62 -14.73 -7.95
N LYS A 188 20.98 -15.53 -8.80
CA LYS A 188 19.51 -15.75 -8.81
C LYS A 188 18.95 -16.33 -7.49
N LYS A 189 19.78 -16.57 -6.48
CA LYS A 189 19.37 -17.20 -5.23
C LYS A 189 19.08 -16.13 -4.19
N TYR A 190 17.79 -16.02 -3.87
CA TYR A 190 17.13 -15.52 -2.66
C TYR A 190 17.73 -14.27 -1.97
N TYR A 191 16.85 -13.33 -1.64
CA TYR A 191 17.14 -12.31 -0.64
C TYR A 191 17.46 -12.96 0.71
N ASP A 192 18.55 -12.53 1.36
CA ASP A 192 18.90 -13.01 2.69
C ASP A 192 17.85 -12.52 3.70
N ARG A 193 17.08 -13.46 4.25
CA ARG A 193 15.98 -13.14 5.17
C ARG A 193 16.45 -12.55 6.50
N ARG A 194 17.73 -12.73 6.87
CA ARG A 194 18.31 -12.10 8.05
C ARG A 194 18.28 -10.57 7.94
N LEU A 195 18.32 -10.03 6.73
CA LEU A 195 18.31 -8.59 6.52
C LEU A 195 16.95 -7.94 6.79
N PHE A 196 15.85 -8.71 6.87
CA PHE A 196 14.49 -8.15 6.93
C PHE A 196 14.02 -7.75 8.33
N PHE A 197 14.42 -8.49 9.35
CA PHE A 197 13.98 -8.28 10.73
C PHE A 197 15.19 -8.51 11.65
N GLU A 198 15.91 -7.45 11.98
CA GLU A 198 16.98 -7.41 12.99
C GLU A 198 16.64 -6.40 14.08
#